data_AF-A0A2R6NGA5-F1
#
_entry.id   AF-A0A2R6NGA5-F1
#
_cell.length_a   1.000
_cell.length_b   1.000
_cell.length_c   1.000
_cell.angle_alpha   90.00
_cell.angle_beta   90.00
_cell.angle_gamma   90.00
#
_symmetry.space_group_name_H-M   'P 1'
#
loop_
_entity.id
_entity.type
_entity.pdbx_description
1 polymer ?
#
loop_
_entity_poly.entity_id
_entity_poly.type
_entity_poly.pdbx_seq_one_letter_code
_entity_poly.pdbx_strand_id
1 'polypeptide(L)'
;MGKKLDQNQIERERVEAVLNLLRKQVPLSLKQEKFCNAACVERFLKSKGHNVKKAAKQLRACLSWRESIGIVNLIADEFSAELAEGLAYVAGHDEESRPVVIFRMKQDYQKVHSQKL
;
A
#
# COMPACT_ATOMS: atom_id res chain seq x y z
N MET A 1 25.98 27.36 -16.70
CA MET A 1 24.77 27.40 -15.86
C MET A 1 23.93 26.16 -16.14
N GLY A 2 23.96 25.14 -15.27
CA GLY A 2 23.17 23.92 -15.45
C GLY A 2 21.70 24.18 -15.11
N LYS A 3 20.79 23.84 -16.02
CA LYS A 3 19.34 23.86 -15.75
C LYS A 3 19.06 22.90 -14.58
N LYS A 4 18.68 23.44 -13.42
CA LYS A 4 18.02 22.65 -12.36
C LYS A 4 16.78 22.04 -13.02
N LEU A 5 16.77 20.72 -13.20
CA LEU A 5 15.55 20.00 -13.59
C LEU A 5 14.46 20.33 -12.57
N ASP A 6 13.26 20.59 -13.07
CA ASP A 6 12.06 20.75 -12.24
C ASP A 6 11.94 19.52 -11.33
N GLN A 7 11.81 19.73 -10.02
CA GLN A 7 11.69 18.66 -9.04
C GLN A 7 10.54 17.71 -9.39
N ASN A 8 9.44 18.25 -9.93
CA ASN A 8 8.31 17.44 -10.39
C ASN A 8 8.67 16.56 -11.59
N GLN A 9 9.54 17.03 -12.47
CA GLN A 9 10.04 16.24 -13.60
C GLN A 9 10.90 15.07 -13.11
N ILE A 10 11.81 15.32 -12.15
CA ILE A 10 12.64 14.28 -11.55
C ILE A 10 11.78 13.20 -10.89
N GLU A 11 10.70 13.59 -10.20
CA GLU A 11 9.78 12.65 -9.56
C GLU A 11 9.02 11.81 -10.58
N ARG A 12 8.49 12.43 -11.63
CA ARG A 12 7.85 11.71 -12.75
C ARG A 12 8.79 10.69 -13.41
N GLU A 13 10.04 11.09 -13.67
CA GLU A 13 11.05 10.20 -14.27
C GLU A 13 11.36 9.01 -13.35
N ARG A 14 11.43 9.22 -12.04
CA ARG A 14 11.64 8.14 -11.06
C ARG A 14 10.46 7.18 -11.00
N VAL A 15 9.24 7.70 -11.01
CA VAL A 15 8.01 6.89 -11.04
C VAL A 15 8.01 6.00 -12.27
N GLU A 16 8.26 6.58 -13.44
CA GLU A 16 8.29 5.83 -14.70
C GLU A 16 9.42 4.79 -14.72
N ALA A 17 10.59 5.11 -14.17
CA ALA A 17 11.69 4.16 -14.04
C ALA A 17 11.31 2.95 -13.16
N VAL A 18 10.58 3.15 -12.05
CA VAL A 18 10.08 2.05 -11.22
C VAL A 18 9.06 1.20 -11.99
N LEU A 19 8.10 1.82 -12.67
CA LEU A 19 7.09 1.11 -13.46
C LEU A 19 7.72 0.26 -14.56
N ASN A 20 8.74 0.79 -15.25
CA ASN A 20 9.46 0.03 -16.27
C ASN A 20 10.24 -1.16 -15.69
N LEU A 21 10.84 -1.02 -14.51
CA LEU A 21 11.46 -2.17 -13.83
C LEU A 21 10.45 -3.25 -13.44
N LEU A 22 9.24 -2.86 -13.03
CA LEU A 22 8.18 -3.82 -12.76
C LEU A 22 7.77 -4.55 -14.05
N ARG A 23 7.40 -3.82 -15.10
CA ARG A 23 6.96 -4.42 -16.37
C ARG A 23 8.01 -5.36 -16.99
N LYS A 24 9.30 -5.05 -16.81
CA LYS A 24 10.42 -5.84 -17.37
C LYS A 24 10.61 -7.23 -16.74
N GLN A 25 10.34 -7.39 -15.44
CA GLN A 25 10.57 -8.67 -14.76
C GLN A 25 9.47 -9.68 -15.06
N VAL A 26 8.22 -9.26 -14.84
CA VAL A 26 7.01 -10.07 -15.06
C VAL A 26 5.90 -9.09 -15.43
N PRO A 27 5.13 -9.37 -16.51
CA PRO A 27 3.98 -8.57 -16.88
C PRO A 27 3.02 -8.41 -15.70
N LEU A 28 2.51 -7.20 -15.49
CA LEU A 28 1.53 -6.93 -14.45
C LEU A 28 0.14 -7.34 -14.95
N SER A 29 -0.69 -7.88 -14.06
CA SER A 29 -2.12 -8.03 -14.38
C SER A 29 -2.80 -6.66 -14.43
N LEU A 30 -3.94 -6.54 -15.13
CA LEU A 30 -4.71 -5.30 -15.20
C LEU A 30 -5.04 -4.72 -13.81
N LYS A 31 -5.29 -5.58 -12.81
CA LYS A 31 -5.55 -5.16 -11.42
C LYS A 31 -4.29 -4.59 -10.77
N GLN A 32 -3.14 -5.22 -11.01
CA GLN A 32 -1.85 -4.74 -10.51
C GLN A 32 -1.46 -3.42 -11.18
N GLU A 33 -1.69 -3.25 -12.48
CA GLU A 33 -1.44 -1.99 -13.19
C GLU A 33 -2.27 -0.85 -12.62
N LYS A 34 -3.58 -1.07 -12.39
CA LYS A 34 -4.45 -0.07 -11.75
C LYS A 34 -3.99 0.30 -10.33
N PHE A 35 -3.50 -0.67 -9.57
CA PHE A 35 -2.96 -0.43 -8.22
C PHE A 35 -1.65 0.35 -8.26
N CYS A 36 -0.77 0.07 -9.22
CA CYS A 36 0.52 0.73 -9.41
C CYS A 36 0.40 2.10 -10.12
N ASN A 37 -0.53 2.94 -9.70
CA ASN A 37 -0.59 4.33 -10.16
C ASN A 37 0.58 5.17 -9.61
N ALA A 38 0.77 6.38 -10.14
CA ALA A 38 1.88 7.27 -9.78
C ALA A 38 1.98 7.51 -8.27
N ALA A 39 0.86 7.86 -7.62
CA ALA A 39 0.81 8.09 -6.18
C ALA A 39 1.21 6.86 -5.35
N CYS A 40 0.86 5.64 -5.80
CA CYS A 40 1.30 4.42 -5.16
C CYS A 40 2.82 4.26 -5.27
N VAL A 41 3.38 4.39 -6.48
CA VAL A 41 4.82 4.28 -6.72
C VAL A 41 5.61 5.33 -5.92
N GLU A 42 5.12 6.56 -5.85
CA GLU A 42 5.71 7.64 -5.06
C GLU A 42 5.82 7.29 -3.57
N ARG A 43 4.81 6.64 -2.98
CA ARG A 43 4.87 6.19 -1.58
C ARG A 43 6.02 5.20 -1.35
N PHE A 44 6.25 4.28 -2.27
CA PHE A 44 7.38 3.34 -2.21
C PHE A 44 8.74 4.01 -2.48
N LEU A 45 8.77 4.99 -3.39
CA LEU A 45 9.98 5.80 -3.61
C LEU A 45 10.35 6.58 -2.35
N LYS A 46 9.40 7.29 -1.73
CA LYS A 46 9.61 8.06 -0.50
C LYS A 46 10.11 7.16 0.63
N SER A 47 9.49 5.99 0.85
CA SER A 47 9.91 5.05 1.90
C SER A 47 11.29 4.41 1.68
N LYS A 48 11.82 4.48 0.45
CA LYS A 48 13.15 3.97 0.07
C LYS A 48 14.14 5.06 -0.29
N GLY A 49 13.93 6.29 0.17
CA GLY A 49 14.86 7.40 -0.07
C GLY A 49 15.06 7.69 -1.55
N HIS A 50 13.99 7.59 -2.34
CA HIS A 50 13.95 7.74 -3.80
C HIS A 50 14.84 6.76 -4.59
N ASN A 51 15.25 5.64 -3.98
CA ASN A 51 16.00 4.60 -4.68
C ASN A 51 15.07 3.74 -5.54
N VAL A 52 15.15 3.93 -6.86
CA VAL A 52 14.31 3.25 -7.87
C VAL A 52 14.36 1.72 -7.75
N LYS A 53 15.56 1.12 -7.61
CA LYS A 53 15.70 -0.35 -7.54
C LYS A 53 15.10 -0.92 -6.25
N LYS A 54 15.34 -0.28 -5.11
CA LYS A 54 14.77 -0.70 -3.81
C LYS A 54 13.26 -0.54 -3.78
N ALA A 55 12.73 0.56 -4.32
CA ALA A 55 11.29 0.80 -4.43
C ALA A 55 10.62 -0.25 -5.32
N ALA A 56 11.17 -0.53 -6.51
CA ALA A 56 10.65 -1.57 -7.41
C ALA A 56 10.66 -2.96 -6.74
N LYS A 57 11.76 -3.33 -6.06
CA LYS A 57 11.85 -4.61 -5.33
C LYS A 57 10.78 -4.73 -4.23
N GLN A 58 10.57 -3.67 -3.45
CA GLN A 58 9.57 -3.70 -2.38
C GLN A 58 8.14 -3.68 -2.92
N LEU A 59 7.86 -2.89 -3.96
CA LEU A 59 6.55 -2.86 -4.60
C LEU A 59 6.20 -4.23 -5.19
N ARG A 60 7.16 -4.91 -5.83
CA ARG A 60 6.97 -6.30 -6.29
C ARG A 60 6.59 -7.23 -5.14
N ALA A 61 7.34 -7.20 -4.04
CA ALA A 61 7.04 -8.03 -2.87
C ALA A 61 5.65 -7.73 -2.29
N CYS A 62 5.25 -6.45 -2.28
CA CYS A 62 3.89 -6.06 -1.90
C CYS A 62 2.85 -6.66 -2.84
N LEU A 63 3.03 -6.58 -4.17
CA LEU A 63 2.09 -7.18 -5.12
C LEU A 63 1.91 -8.69 -4.91
N SER A 64 3.02 -9.43 -4.70
CA SER A 64 2.97 -10.86 -4.41
C SER A 64 2.25 -11.16 -3.09
N TRP A 65 2.48 -10.36 -2.04
CA TRP A 65 1.77 -10.52 -0.77
C TRP A 65 0.27 -10.22 -0.89
N ARG A 66 -0.11 -9.18 -1.64
CA ARG A 66 -1.52 -8.84 -1.88
C ARG A 66 -2.26 -9.97 -2.60
N GLU A 67 -1.58 -10.61 -3.54
CA GLU A 67 -2.09 -11.78 -4.27
C GLU A 67 -2.18 -13.01 -3.37
N SER A 68 -1.15 -13.30 -2.57
CA SER A 68 -1.13 -14.50 -1.71
C SER A 68 -2.22 -14.51 -0.65
N ILE A 69 -2.61 -13.35 -0.13
CA ILE A 69 -3.71 -13.25 0.85
C ILE A 69 -5.07 -12.98 0.19
N GLY A 70 -5.13 -12.91 -1.14
CA GLY A 70 -6.38 -12.71 -1.86
C GLY A 70 -7.06 -11.38 -1.55
N ILE A 71 -6.32 -10.27 -1.34
CA ILE A 71 -6.88 -8.96 -0.91
C ILE A 71 -8.10 -8.53 -1.73
N VAL A 72 -8.12 -8.84 -3.02
CA VAL A 72 -9.19 -8.41 -3.92
C VAL A 72 -10.56 -9.02 -3.55
N ASN A 73 -10.56 -10.15 -2.85
CA ASN A 73 -11.75 -10.85 -2.43
C ASN A 73 -12.09 -10.60 -0.95
N LEU A 74 -11.25 -9.85 -0.24
CA LEU A 74 -11.44 -9.57 1.18
C LEU A 74 -12.67 -8.67 1.36
N ILE A 75 -13.64 -9.11 2.17
CA ILE A 75 -14.88 -8.37 2.43
C ILE A 75 -15.10 -8.21 3.94
N ALA A 76 -15.86 -7.18 4.32
CA ALA A 76 -16.13 -6.87 5.73
C ALA A 76 -16.86 -8.00 6.47
N ASP A 77 -17.67 -8.79 5.75
CA ASP A 77 -18.47 -9.87 6.32
C ASP A 77 -17.60 -10.98 6.95
N GLU A 78 -16.38 -11.17 6.43
CA GLU A 78 -15.38 -12.10 6.99
C GLU A 78 -14.93 -11.71 8.41
N PHE A 79 -15.20 -10.47 8.83
CA PHE A 79 -14.82 -9.90 10.14
C PHE A 79 -16.04 -9.34 10.89
N SER A 80 -17.24 -9.83 10.58
CA SER A 80 -18.49 -9.27 11.09
C SER A 80 -18.59 -9.28 12.62
N ALA A 81 -18.05 -10.30 13.29
CA ALA A 81 -18.03 -10.38 14.75
C ALA A 81 -17.15 -9.28 15.36
N GLU A 82 -15.91 -9.13 14.88
CA GLU A 82 -14.96 -8.13 15.33
C GLU A 82 -15.46 -6.71 15.06
N LEU A 83 -16.04 -6.49 13.88
CA LEU A 83 -16.60 -5.21 13.48
C LEU A 83 -17.86 -4.86 14.29
N ALA A 84 -18.74 -5.83 14.58
CA ALA A 84 -19.93 -5.65 15.41
C ALA A 84 -19.57 -5.27 16.86
N GLU A 85 -18.46 -5.78 17.38
CA GLU A 85 -17.93 -5.39 18.69
C GLU A 85 -17.29 -3.99 18.71
N GLY A 86 -17.21 -3.31 17.56
CA GLY A 86 -16.60 -1.99 17.44
C GLY A 86 -15.07 -2.02 17.55
N LEU A 87 -14.44 -3.14 17.19
CA LEU A 87 -12.99 -3.32 17.29
C LEU A 87 -12.23 -2.36 16.37
N ALA A 88 -12.74 -2.14 15.16
CA ALA A 88 -12.20 -1.17 14.21
C ALA A 88 -13.33 -0.47 13.46
N TYR A 89 -13.25 0.85 13.33
CA TYR A 89 -14.22 1.64 12.56
C TYR A 89 -13.62 2.96 12.06
N VAL A 90 -14.19 3.52 10.99
CA VAL A 90 -13.83 4.85 10.47
C VAL A 90 -14.72 5.90 11.11
N ALA A 91 -14.12 6.96 11.65
CA ALA A 91 -14.84 8.01 12.36
C ALA A 91 -14.34 9.41 11.96
N GLY A 92 -14.98 9.97 10.93
CA GLY A 92 -14.69 11.33 10.46
C GLY A 92 -13.36 11.45 9.73
N HIS A 93 -12.90 12.70 9.61
CA HIS A 93 -11.66 13.09 8.95
C HIS A 93 -10.89 14.06 9.84
N ASP A 94 -9.57 14.11 9.68
CA ASP A 94 -8.73 15.13 10.31
C ASP A 94 -8.78 16.47 9.54
N GLU A 95 -8.00 17.45 10.01
CA GLU A 95 -7.92 18.80 9.41
C GLU A 95 -7.38 18.79 7.97
N GLU A 96 -6.69 17.73 7.56
CA GLU A 96 -6.18 17.52 6.20
C GLU A 96 -7.12 16.63 5.36
N SER A 97 -8.35 16.39 5.82
CA SER A 97 -9.34 15.52 5.17
C SER A 97 -8.89 14.06 5.01
N ARG A 98 -7.98 13.57 5.85
CA ARG A 98 -7.60 12.15 5.88
C ARG A 98 -8.59 11.37 6.76
N PRO A 99 -9.06 10.19 6.34
CA PRO A 99 -10.00 9.39 7.14
C PRO A 99 -9.32 8.90 8.43
N VAL A 100 -10.03 9.02 9.55
CA VAL A 100 -9.55 8.56 10.87
C VAL A 100 -10.06 7.14 11.12
N VAL A 101 -9.15 6.19 11.28
CA VAL A 101 -9.46 4.80 11.67
C VAL A 101 -9.21 4.63 13.17
N ILE A 102 -10.24 4.25 13.93
CA ILE A 102 -10.16 3.99 15.36
C ILE A 102 -10.07 2.49 15.59
N PHE A 103 -9.07 2.07 16.37
CA PHE A 103 -8.92 0.70 16.86
C PHE A 103 -9.15 0.66 18.37
N ARG A 104 -10.09 -0.18 18.83
CA ARG A 104 -10.38 -0.39 20.25
C ARG A 104 -9.86 -1.77 20.67
N MET A 105 -8.58 -1.82 21.04
CA MET A 105 -7.95 -3.05 21.52
C MET A 105 -8.44 -3.38 22.93
N LYS A 106 -9.18 -4.48 23.10
CA LYS A 106 -9.53 -5.03 24.41
C LYS A 106 -8.32 -5.77 24.98
N GLN A 107 -8.12 -5.74 26.31
CA GLN A 107 -7.00 -6.42 26.98
C GLN A 107 -6.93 -7.93 26.66
N ASP A 108 -8.07 -8.57 26.38
CA ASP A 108 -8.12 -10.00 26.06
C ASP A 108 -7.92 -10.34 24.57
N TYR A 109 -7.67 -9.35 23.70
CA TYR A 109 -7.54 -9.58 22.25
C TYR A 109 -6.44 -10.60 21.89
N GLN A 110 -5.34 -10.62 22.64
CA GLN A 110 -4.25 -11.58 22.40
C GLN A 110 -4.59 -13.02 22.77
N LYS A 111 -5.64 -13.28 23.56
CA LYS A 111 -6.01 -14.64 23.97
C LYS A 111 -6.80 -15.39 22.89
N VAL A 112 -7.46 -14.66 21.98
CA VAL A 112 -8.44 -15.24 21.03
C VAL A 112 -7.81 -15.63 19.69
N HIS A 113 -6.67 -15.03 19.33
CA HIS A 113 -6.00 -15.26 18.06
C HIS A 113 -4.52 -15.62 18.25
N SER A 114 -4.26 -16.73 18.94
CA SER A 114 -3.08 -17.52 18.59
C SER A 114 -3.38 -18.13 17.23
N GLN A 115 -2.87 -17.51 16.16
CA GLN A 115 -2.83 -18.15 14.85
C GLN A 115 -2.09 -19.48 15.07
N LYS A 116 -2.83 -20.60 15.04
CA LYS A 116 -2.22 -21.91 14.98
C LYS A 116 -1.46 -21.95 13.66
N LEU A 117 -0.13 -21.99 13.77
CA LEU A 117 0.79 -22.23 12.67
C LEU A 117 0.55 -23.63 12.09
#